data_AF-A0A7S3WUM2-F1
#
_entry.id   AF-A0A7S3WUM2-F1
#
_cell.length_a   1.000
_cell.length_b   1.000
_cell.length_c   1.000
_cell.angle_alpha   90.00
_cell.angle_beta   90.00
_cell.angle_gamma   90.00
#
_symmetry.space_group_name_H-M   'P 1'
#
loop_
_entity.id
_entity.type
_entity.pdbx_description
1 polymer ?
#
loop_
_entity_poly.entity_id
_entity_poly.type
_entity_poly.pdbx_seq_one_letter_code
_entity_poly.pdbx_strand_id
1 'polypeptide(L)'
;VLVAGGVVGWHLLRRQGVPASGVDASLAAARPIWHALLMTAVCVCVMGMLTVYASPGAFATSSVGLSLAGHELPRVQVMQIELPEIVLMLWDAEAYPLMAVAGFSMGSWPFIKLLLTLFSLWAPASVLPPARRGRLLLWFDLLGKVSLFDILFEYILLAVFALVSADLPTIPELRHDSCGRTVPFAHFALDVHFTWRTWLFITATAISLLCTNVVNHWHQLSLLSERRDFARRVAGLVAERRSAEATTPFPVQGAEARSMSPALSTPPPRRRSLSAHSLEPAARQASARLNDLLAKAGAPAPPGGSGVRRLELQSRSAALVTWSLVLSIGLTLAAYVSESFQVTFEGAVAEILEAQPGGTRRNAYSLYSMTIAIGEAVGTSHMCLFALMCGAMPLLWLALCLWIWRVPMERHTSHAFAFVAQTAYCYSAFELVVVVIVMSMFEIGPVVEAKLAHVVGPLDWMVAHYFADFYPETTVSHTHTTLSLSAGFEPGMALMALAVGVSYCAGGFVMVAHHRLLHEQEMTPQMGSAASARAVGADEAAGERAHASLPERSKAASFDAPSERASLAGSRLSTAMV
;
A
#
# COMPACT_ATOMS: atom_id res chain seq x y z
N VAL A 1 20.34 0.88 21.62
CA VAL A 1 20.40 2.35 21.83
C VAL A 1 19.10 3.05 21.45
N LEU A 2 18.58 2.92 20.22
CA LEU A 2 17.32 3.59 19.80
C LEU A 2 16.11 3.26 20.68
N VAL A 3 15.91 1.98 21.04
CA VAL A 3 14.82 1.56 21.95
C VAL A 3 15.00 2.19 23.33
N ALA A 4 16.22 2.17 23.87
CA ALA A 4 16.53 2.81 25.15
C ALA A 4 16.33 4.33 25.09
N GLY A 5 16.70 4.98 23.99
CA GLY A 5 16.46 6.40 23.75
C GLY A 5 14.96 6.75 23.66
N GLY A 6 14.15 5.90 23.02
CA GLY A 6 12.70 6.05 22.97
C GLY A 6 12.04 5.90 24.34
N VAL A 7 12.46 4.90 25.12
CA VAL A 7 11.97 4.66 26.49
C VAL A 7 12.39 5.79 27.43
N VAL A 8 13.63 6.25 27.35
CA VAL A 8 14.14 7.38 28.14
C VAL A 8 13.45 8.68 27.74
N GLY A 9 13.32 8.96 26.44
CA GLY A 9 12.59 10.12 25.93
C GLY A 9 11.12 10.14 26.38
N TRP A 10 10.46 8.98 26.38
CA TRP A 10 9.11 8.83 26.92
C TRP A 10 9.05 9.09 28.43
N HIS A 11 9.98 8.53 29.20
CA HIS A 11 10.05 8.79 30.64
C HIS A 11 10.30 10.28 30.96
N LEU A 12 11.11 10.96 30.15
CA LEU A 12 11.35 12.40 30.28
C LEU A 12 10.11 13.21 29.93
N LEU A 13 9.41 12.88 28.84
CA LEU A 13 8.15 13.51 28.45
C LEU A 13 7.06 13.32 29.51
N ARG A 14 6.94 12.13 30.10
CA ARG A 14 5.98 11.84 31.17
C ARG A 14 6.30 12.62 32.45
N ARG A 15 7.58 12.82 32.76
CA ARG A 15 8.02 13.64 33.91
C ARG A 15 7.69 15.12 33.75
N GLN A 16 7.57 15.63 32.52
CA GLN A 16 7.26 17.04 32.28
C GLN A 16 5.78 17.40 32.47
N GLY A 17 4.90 16.46 32.84
CA GLY A 17 3.49 16.75 33.10
C GLY A 17 2.72 17.21 31.86
N VAL A 18 3.27 17.01 30.66
CA VAL A 18 2.60 17.34 29.40
C VAL A 18 1.35 16.47 29.31
N PRO A 19 0.14 17.05 29.17
CA PRO A 19 -1.08 16.28 29.12
C PRO A 19 -1.01 15.27 27.96
N ALA A 20 -1.23 13.99 28.28
CA ALA A 20 -1.11 12.88 27.34
C ALA A 20 -2.10 12.94 26.15
N SER A 21 -3.06 13.86 26.20
CA SER A 21 -4.12 14.01 25.20
C SER A 21 -4.04 15.40 24.57
N GLY A 22 -3.56 15.48 23.33
CA GLY A 22 -3.52 16.71 22.55
C GLY A 22 -2.77 16.55 21.24
N VAL A 23 -3.00 17.48 20.31
CA VAL A 23 -2.36 17.56 18.98
C VAL A 23 -0.82 17.57 19.07
N ASP A 24 -0.29 17.91 20.25
CA ASP A 24 1.14 18.01 20.53
C ASP A 24 1.80 16.67 20.85
N ALA A 25 1.00 15.63 21.13
CA ALA A 25 1.48 14.32 21.53
C ALA A 25 2.09 13.54 20.34
N SER A 26 3.11 12.73 20.62
CA SER A 26 3.65 11.78 19.63
C SER A 26 2.61 10.71 19.30
N LEU A 27 2.76 10.03 18.16
CA LEU A 27 1.83 8.96 17.78
C LEU A 27 1.83 7.82 18.81
N ALA A 28 3.01 7.53 19.38
CA ALA A 28 3.18 6.59 20.47
C ALA A 28 2.40 6.98 21.75
N ALA A 29 2.25 8.28 22.02
CA ALA A 29 1.52 8.77 23.19
C ALA A 29 -0.02 8.73 22.99
N ALA A 30 -0.49 8.81 21.75
CA ALA A 30 -1.93 8.72 21.43
C ALA A 30 -2.50 7.29 21.54
N ARG A 31 -1.67 6.28 21.81
CA ARG A 31 -2.05 4.86 21.86
C ARG A 31 -1.56 4.21 23.16
N PRO A 32 -2.12 3.05 23.54
CA PRO A 32 -1.54 2.25 24.61
C PRO A 32 -0.06 1.96 24.31
N ILE A 33 0.81 2.25 25.28
CA ILE A 33 2.27 2.24 25.08
C ILE A 33 2.81 0.90 24.55
N TRP A 34 2.17 -0.20 24.92
CA TRP A 34 2.58 -1.53 24.47
C TRP A 34 2.49 -1.69 22.95
N HIS A 35 1.56 -1.01 22.26
CA HIS A 35 1.50 -1.01 20.79
C HIS A 35 2.73 -0.32 20.18
N ALA A 36 3.12 0.84 20.72
CA ALA A 36 4.28 1.58 20.22
C ALA A 36 5.59 0.83 20.50
N LEU A 37 5.70 0.20 21.68
CA LEU A 37 6.83 -0.65 22.02
C LEU A 37 6.90 -1.89 21.13
N LEU A 38 5.77 -2.57 20.89
CA LEU A 38 5.69 -3.71 19.98
C LEU A 38 6.12 -3.31 18.56
N MET A 39 5.56 -2.23 18.01
CA MET A 39 5.95 -1.74 16.69
C MET A 39 7.44 -1.39 16.63
N THR A 40 7.97 -0.79 17.70
CA THR A 40 9.40 -0.49 17.79
C THR A 40 10.25 -1.75 17.79
N ALA A 41 9.87 -2.75 18.57
CA ALA A 41 10.54 -4.04 18.63
C ALA A 41 10.50 -4.75 17.27
N VAL A 42 9.36 -4.74 16.57
CA VAL A 42 9.23 -5.31 15.22
C VAL A 42 10.15 -4.58 14.25
N CYS A 43 10.11 -3.25 14.16
CA CYS A 43 11.00 -2.49 13.27
C CYS A 43 12.49 -2.74 13.56
N VAL A 44 12.88 -2.85 14.83
CA VAL A 44 14.28 -3.16 15.21
C VAL A 44 14.65 -4.60 14.85
N CYS A 45 13.74 -5.55 15.03
CA CYS A 45 13.94 -6.94 14.61
C CYS A 45 14.11 -7.03 13.09
N VAL A 46 13.25 -6.35 12.32
CA VAL A 46 13.35 -6.27 10.85
C VAL A 46 14.67 -5.62 10.43
N MET A 47 15.09 -4.52 11.08
CA MET A 47 16.41 -3.94 10.81
C MET A 47 17.54 -4.93 11.11
N GLY A 48 17.43 -5.72 12.18
CA GLY A 48 18.39 -6.79 12.48
C GLY A 48 18.45 -7.87 11.39
N MET A 49 17.29 -8.30 10.87
CA MET A 49 17.21 -9.23 9.74
C MET A 49 17.89 -8.66 8.49
N LEU A 50 17.63 -7.38 8.18
CA LEU A 50 18.27 -6.68 7.06
C LEU A 50 19.79 -6.53 7.27
N THR A 51 20.25 -6.30 8.50
CA THR A 51 21.70 -6.26 8.81
C THR A 51 22.35 -7.63 8.62
N VAL A 52 21.67 -8.72 8.98
CA VAL A 52 22.17 -10.08 8.72
C VAL A 52 22.21 -10.36 7.23
N TYR A 53 21.18 -9.95 6.47
CA TYR A 53 21.18 -10.03 5.01
C TYR A 53 22.35 -9.26 4.38
N ALA A 54 22.58 -8.02 4.83
CA ALA A 54 23.65 -7.15 4.34
C ALA A 54 25.07 -7.55 4.82
N SER A 55 25.19 -8.54 5.71
CA SER A 55 26.50 -9.03 6.13
C SER A 55 27.19 -9.80 4.98
N PRO A 56 28.52 -9.90 4.95
CA PRO A 56 29.21 -10.69 3.92
C PRO A 56 28.67 -12.12 3.83
N GLY A 57 28.52 -12.63 2.60
CA GLY A 57 28.01 -13.96 2.31
C GLY A 57 26.95 -13.99 1.20
N ALA A 58 27.00 -15.07 0.42
CA ALA A 58 26.11 -15.31 -0.71
C ALA A 58 24.62 -15.33 -0.33
N PHE A 59 23.79 -14.57 -1.05
CA PHE A 59 22.35 -14.70 -0.97
C PHE A 59 21.81 -15.71 -1.99
N ALA A 60 22.51 -15.88 -3.12
CA ALA A 60 22.27 -16.96 -4.07
C ALA A 60 23.58 -17.66 -4.40
N THR A 61 23.52 -18.97 -4.57
CA THR A 61 24.65 -19.78 -5.03
C THR A 61 24.25 -20.47 -6.32
N SER A 62 25.05 -20.28 -7.37
CA SER A 62 24.88 -21.01 -8.62
C SER A 62 25.86 -22.17 -8.68
N SER A 63 25.35 -23.33 -9.07
CA SER A 63 26.12 -24.52 -9.37
C SER A 63 25.80 -25.00 -10.77
N VAL A 64 26.83 -25.38 -11.51
CA VAL A 64 26.64 -26.02 -12.80
C VAL A 64 26.64 -27.52 -12.57
N GLY A 65 25.53 -28.15 -12.92
CA GLY A 65 25.41 -29.59 -13.08
C GLY A 65 25.73 -29.97 -14.52
N LEU A 66 26.61 -30.93 -14.70
CA LEU A 66 26.83 -31.58 -16.00
C LEU A 66 26.41 -33.04 -15.86
N SER A 67 25.42 -33.47 -16.64
CA SER A 67 25.09 -34.90 -16.75
C SER A 67 25.65 -35.43 -18.07
N LEU A 68 26.48 -36.46 -18.04
CA LEU A 68 27.02 -37.12 -19.22
C LEU A 68 26.40 -38.50 -19.37
N ALA A 69 25.77 -38.77 -20.51
CA ALA A 69 25.07 -40.03 -20.79
C ALA A 69 24.12 -40.45 -19.65
N GLY A 70 23.36 -39.47 -19.13
CA GLY A 70 22.44 -39.65 -18.01
C GLY A 70 23.09 -39.81 -16.62
N HIS A 71 24.43 -39.75 -16.51
CA HIS A 71 25.13 -39.76 -15.22
C HIS A 71 25.44 -38.33 -14.79
N GLU A 72 24.81 -37.88 -13.70
CA GLU A 72 25.11 -36.60 -13.08
C GLU A 72 26.52 -36.59 -12.50
N LEU A 73 27.36 -35.69 -13.01
CA LEU A 73 28.67 -35.41 -12.41
C LEU A 73 28.50 -34.56 -11.15
N PRO A 74 29.50 -34.55 -10.23
CA PRO A 74 29.49 -33.67 -9.09
C PRO A 74 29.29 -32.22 -9.52
N ARG A 75 28.25 -31.58 -8.97
CA ARG A 75 27.93 -30.18 -9.24
C ARG A 75 29.09 -29.31 -8.80
N VAL A 76 29.55 -28.44 -9.69
CA VAL A 76 30.60 -27.47 -9.37
C VAL A 76 29.93 -26.16 -9.00
N GLN A 77 30.19 -25.66 -7.81
CA GLN A 77 29.74 -24.32 -7.44
C GLN A 77 30.54 -23.32 -8.26
N VAL A 78 29.87 -22.66 -9.20
CA VAL A 78 30.54 -21.76 -10.16
C VAL A 78 30.62 -20.36 -9.59
N MET A 79 29.57 -19.92 -8.89
CA MET A 79 29.52 -18.54 -8.41
C MET A 79 28.64 -18.39 -7.16
N GLN A 80 29.15 -17.59 -6.24
CA GLN A 80 28.40 -17.02 -5.13
C GLN A 80 28.01 -15.60 -5.51
N ILE A 81 26.74 -15.26 -5.38
CA ILE A 81 26.25 -13.93 -5.71
C ILE A 81 26.13 -13.15 -4.40
N GLU A 82 26.99 -12.16 -4.22
CA GLU A 82 26.93 -11.20 -3.11
C GLU A 82 26.40 -9.85 -3.58
N LEU A 83 25.77 -9.10 -2.67
CA LEU A 83 25.20 -7.80 -2.99
C LEU A 83 26.27 -6.77 -3.45
N PRO A 84 27.42 -6.62 -2.77
CA PRO A 84 28.47 -5.72 -3.23
C PRO A 84 29.02 -6.13 -4.61
N GLU A 85 29.08 -7.43 -4.89
CA GLU A 85 29.56 -7.96 -6.16
C GLU A 85 28.60 -7.64 -7.31
N ILE A 86 27.28 -7.71 -7.09
CA ILE A 86 26.31 -7.23 -8.08
C ILE A 86 26.51 -5.74 -8.38
N VAL A 87 26.69 -4.92 -7.35
CA VAL A 87 26.87 -3.46 -7.56
C VAL A 87 28.14 -3.17 -8.35
N LEU A 88 29.26 -3.84 -8.03
CA LEU A 88 30.52 -3.71 -8.78
C LEU A 88 30.39 -4.24 -10.21
N MET A 89 29.67 -5.36 -10.40
CA MET A 89 29.41 -5.92 -11.72
C MET A 89 28.56 -4.98 -12.59
N LEU A 90 27.52 -4.36 -12.02
CA LEU A 90 26.72 -3.36 -12.74
C LEU A 90 27.54 -2.09 -13.02
N TRP A 91 28.49 -1.74 -12.16
CA TRP A 91 29.42 -0.64 -12.41
C TRP A 91 30.37 -0.93 -13.57
N ASP A 92 30.96 -2.12 -13.59
CA ASP A 92 31.90 -2.55 -14.63
C ASP A 92 31.21 -2.76 -15.99
N ALA A 93 29.92 -3.14 -15.97
CA ALA A 93 29.08 -3.23 -17.16
C ALA A 93 28.53 -1.88 -17.64
N GLU A 94 28.93 -0.76 -17.02
CA GLU A 94 28.45 0.61 -17.29
C GLU A 94 26.92 0.80 -17.10
N ALA A 95 26.26 -0.15 -16.42
CA ALA A 95 24.83 -0.15 -16.12
C ALA A 95 24.48 0.75 -14.91
N TYR A 96 24.97 2.00 -14.93
CA TYR A 96 24.86 2.93 -13.80
C TYR A 96 23.43 3.19 -13.30
N PRO A 97 22.40 3.31 -14.17
CA PRO A 97 21.03 3.50 -13.71
C PRO A 97 20.52 2.30 -12.91
N LEU A 98 20.76 1.08 -13.41
CA LEU A 98 20.37 -0.15 -12.74
C LEU A 98 21.15 -0.33 -11.45
N MET A 99 22.46 -0.04 -11.45
CA MET A 99 23.28 -0.03 -10.23
C MET A 99 22.73 0.92 -9.17
N ALA A 100 22.36 2.15 -9.55
CA ALA A 100 21.83 3.12 -8.60
C ALA A 100 20.50 2.67 -7.99
N VAL A 101 19.59 2.14 -8.81
CA VAL A 101 18.29 1.62 -8.35
C VAL A 101 18.49 0.38 -7.47
N ALA A 102 19.33 -0.57 -7.90
CA ALA A 102 19.66 -1.77 -7.13
C ALA A 102 20.32 -1.40 -5.79
N GLY A 103 21.45 -0.69 -5.80
CA GLY A 103 22.15 -0.30 -4.58
C GLY A 103 21.28 0.49 -3.59
N PHE A 104 20.38 1.36 -4.09
CA PHE A 104 19.43 2.07 -3.26
C PHE A 104 18.32 1.16 -2.70
N SER A 105 17.67 0.37 -3.56
CA SER A 105 16.51 -0.46 -3.19
C SER A 105 16.87 -1.69 -2.35
N MET A 106 17.97 -2.37 -2.68
CA MET A 106 18.47 -3.58 -2.01
C MET A 106 19.15 -3.24 -0.68
N GLY A 107 19.89 -2.13 -0.65
CA GLY A 107 20.75 -1.76 0.47
C GLY A 107 20.11 -0.73 1.40
N SER A 108 20.18 0.54 0.99
CA SER A 108 19.97 1.68 1.90
C SER A 108 18.51 1.94 2.25
N TRP A 109 17.60 1.78 1.28
CA TRP A 109 16.22 2.22 1.40
C TRP A 109 15.42 1.52 2.52
N PRO A 110 15.47 0.18 2.68
CA PRO A 110 14.76 -0.50 3.76
C PRO A 110 15.14 0.02 5.16
N PHE A 111 16.43 0.32 5.40
CA PHE A 111 16.89 0.88 6.66
C PHE A 111 16.40 2.32 6.86
N ILE A 112 16.55 3.18 5.85
CA ILE A 112 16.09 4.58 5.90
C ILE A 112 14.59 4.63 6.20
N LYS A 113 13.80 3.81 5.50
CA LYS A 113 12.36 3.69 5.69
C LYS A 113 11.99 3.29 7.12
N LEU A 114 12.62 2.25 7.67
CA LEU A 114 12.33 1.77 9.03
C LEU A 114 12.76 2.78 10.10
N LEU A 115 13.92 3.41 9.94
CA LEU A 115 14.39 4.48 10.84
C LEU A 115 13.43 5.67 10.84
N LEU A 116 13.00 6.10 9.67
CA LEU A 116 12.08 7.23 9.57
C LEU A 116 10.64 6.87 9.99
N THR A 117 10.23 5.60 9.84
CA THR A 117 8.96 5.10 10.38
C THR A 117 8.99 5.13 11.92
N LEU A 118 10.09 4.69 12.53
CA LEU A 118 10.30 4.80 13.98
C LEU A 118 10.35 6.27 14.43
N PHE A 119 11.06 7.12 13.70
CA PHE A 119 11.07 8.55 13.98
C PHE A 119 9.66 9.13 13.94
N SER A 120 8.86 8.78 12.93
CA SER A 120 7.47 9.25 12.79
C SER A 120 6.56 8.76 13.93
N LEU A 121 6.83 7.57 14.47
CA LEU A 121 6.09 6.98 15.58
C LEU A 121 6.35 7.76 16.89
N TRP A 122 7.61 8.12 17.15
CA TRP A 122 8.03 8.71 18.43
C TRP A 122 8.15 10.23 18.44
N ALA A 123 8.33 10.88 17.28
CA ALA A 123 8.51 12.32 17.20
C ALA A 123 7.29 13.06 17.77
N PRO A 124 7.49 14.03 18.69
CA PRO A 124 6.41 14.90 19.14
C PRO A 124 5.97 15.83 18.00
N ALA A 125 4.77 16.43 18.13
CA ALA A 125 4.26 17.31 17.07
C ALA A 125 5.08 18.60 16.90
N SER A 126 5.80 19.02 17.94
CA SER A 126 6.72 20.17 17.89
C SER A 126 7.88 19.95 16.91
N VAL A 127 8.35 18.71 16.77
CA VAL A 127 9.42 18.32 15.85
C VAL A 127 8.84 17.92 14.49
N LEU A 128 7.81 17.08 14.51
CA LEU A 128 7.15 16.57 13.30
C LEU A 128 5.65 16.86 13.35
N PRO A 129 5.22 18.04 12.88
CA PRO A 129 3.81 18.44 12.84
C PRO A 129 2.96 17.39 12.10
N PRO A 130 1.69 17.18 12.48
CA PRO A 130 0.85 16.12 11.92
C PRO A 130 0.76 16.17 10.39
N ALA A 131 0.69 17.36 9.79
CA ALA A 131 0.67 17.53 8.33
C ALA A 131 1.98 17.11 7.63
N ARG A 132 3.13 17.28 8.28
CA ARG A 132 4.42 16.79 7.76
C ARG A 132 4.55 15.29 7.97
N ARG A 133 4.13 14.79 9.14
CA ARG A 133 4.10 13.35 9.46
C ARG A 133 3.28 12.56 8.44
N GLY A 134 2.07 13.02 8.14
CA GLY A 134 1.19 12.36 7.17
C GLY A 134 1.76 12.33 5.76
N ARG A 135 2.36 13.44 5.30
CA ARG A 135 3.06 13.47 4.00
C ARG A 135 4.25 12.52 3.99
N LEU A 136 5.04 12.49 5.06
CA LEU A 136 6.20 11.62 5.19
C LEU A 136 5.80 10.14 5.15
N LEU A 137 4.78 9.75 5.92
CA LEU A 137 4.26 8.37 5.93
C LEU A 137 3.63 7.98 4.58
N LEU A 138 2.96 8.91 3.89
CA LEU A 138 2.46 8.68 2.54
C LEU A 138 3.61 8.44 1.55
N TRP A 139 4.71 9.19 1.64
CA TRP A 139 5.89 8.96 0.82
C TRP A 139 6.54 7.60 1.13
N PHE A 140 6.56 7.16 2.39
CA PHE A 140 7.09 5.83 2.74
C PHE A 140 6.21 4.68 2.26
N ASP A 141 4.91 4.91 2.13
CA ASP A 141 4.00 3.95 1.54
C ASP A 141 4.26 3.83 0.03
N LEU A 142 4.36 4.98 -0.65
CA LEU A 142 4.63 5.05 -2.09
C LEU A 142 6.00 4.49 -2.47
N LEU A 143 7.06 4.99 -1.83
CA LEU A 143 8.44 4.53 -2.05
C LEU A 143 8.71 3.18 -1.38
N GLY A 144 7.88 2.78 -0.41
CA GLY A 144 7.98 1.48 0.24
C GLY A 144 7.93 0.36 -0.77
N LYS A 145 7.11 0.50 -1.82
CA LYS A 145 7.03 -0.45 -2.92
C LYS A 145 8.35 -0.65 -3.63
N VAL A 146 9.17 0.39 -3.77
CA VAL A 146 10.48 0.31 -4.45
C VAL A 146 11.40 -0.75 -3.81
N SER A 147 11.21 -1.13 -2.54
CA SER A 147 11.97 -2.25 -1.95
C SER A 147 11.59 -3.62 -2.53
N LEU A 148 10.46 -3.76 -3.21
CA LEU A 148 10.07 -4.97 -3.95
C LEU A 148 10.78 -5.07 -5.31
N PHE A 149 11.38 -3.97 -5.80
CA PHE A 149 12.18 -3.97 -7.03
C PHE A 149 13.28 -5.04 -6.95
N ASP A 150 13.98 -5.12 -5.82
CA ASP A 150 15.04 -6.09 -5.58
C ASP A 150 14.55 -7.53 -5.79
N ILE A 151 13.52 -7.92 -5.02
CA ILE A 151 12.95 -9.28 -5.07
C ILE A 151 12.50 -9.64 -6.50
N LEU A 152 11.88 -8.70 -7.20
CA LEU A 152 11.42 -8.92 -8.58
C LEU A 152 12.59 -9.03 -9.57
N PHE A 153 13.59 -8.17 -9.43
CA PHE A 153 14.78 -8.17 -10.28
C PHE A 153 15.56 -9.47 -10.10
N GLU A 154 15.76 -9.91 -8.85
CA GLU A 154 16.38 -11.18 -8.50
C GLU A 154 15.61 -12.36 -9.12
N TYR A 155 14.28 -12.39 -9.00
CA TYR A 155 13.46 -13.45 -9.61
C TYR A 155 13.51 -13.49 -11.13
N ILE A 156 13.45 -12.34 -11.80
CA ILE A 156 13.54 -12.29 -13.27
C ILE A 156 14.92 -12.74 -13.72
N LEU A 157 15.98 -12.24 -13.07
CA LEU A 157 17.35 -12.60 -13.40
C LEU A 157 17.58 -14.11 -13.24
N LEU A 158 17.06 -14.70 -12.15
CA LEU A 158 17.22 -16.13 -11.89
C LEU A 158 16.39 -17.01 -12.80
N ALA A 159 15.16 -16.61 -13.13
CA ALA A 159 14.38 -17.31 -14.13
C ALA A 159 15.15 -17.34 -15.46
N VAL A 160 15.63 -16.17 -15.93
CA VAL A 160 16.40 -16.07 -17.18
C VAL A 160 17.65 -16.95 -17.12
N PHE A 161 18.36 -17.02 -16.00
CA PHE A 161 19.53 -17.88 -15.86
C PHE A 161 19.21 -19.37 -15.78
N ALA A 162 18.14 -19.77 -15.10
CA ALA A 162 17.72 -21.18 -15.06
C ALA A 162 17.33 -21.70 -16.46
N LEU A 163 16.86 -20.82 -17.33
CA LEU A 163 16.51 -21.12 -18.72
C LEU A 163 17.73 -21.36 -19.63
N VAL A 164 18.95 -21.07 -19.13
CA VAL A 164 20.21 -21.40 -19.80
C VAL A 164 20.52 -22.90 -19.73
N SER A 165 19.66 -23.72 -19.12
CA SER A 165 19.81 -25.17 -19.17
C SER A 165 19.76 -25.68 -20.62
N ALA A 166 20.83 -26.33 -21.05
CA ALA A 166 21.02 -26.83 -22.41
C ALA A 166 21.08 -28.35 -22.45
N ASP A 167 20.24 -28.97 -23.28
CA ASP A 167 20.40 -30.35 -23.70
C ASP A 167 21.26 -30.37 -24.96
N LEU A 168 22.44 -31.02 -24.93
CA LEU A 168 23.13 -31.35 -26.17
C LEU A 168 22.37 -32.43 -26.94
N PRO A 169 22.41 -32.39 -28.28
CA PRO A 169 21.66 -33.30 -29.13
C PRO A 169 21.86 -34.76 -28.71
N THR A 170 20.75 -35.47 -28.62
CA THR A 170 20.72 -36.90 -28.34
C THR A 170 21.36 -37.64 -29.50
N ILE A 171 22.43 -38.39 -29.23
CA ILE A 171 22.93 -39.36 -30.21
C ILE A 171 21.85 -40.46 -30.30
N PRO A 172 21.27 -40.74 -31.48
CA PRO A 172 20.17 -41.71 -31.63
C PRO A 172 20.50 -43.11 -31.09
N GLU A 173 21.78 -43.42 -30.96
CA GLU A 173 22.33 -44.68 -30.49
C GLU A 173 22.38 -44.77 -28.95
N LEU A 174 22.16 -43.67 -28.22
CA LEU A 174 22.14 -43.70 -26.76
C LEU A 174 20.84 -44.31 -26.21
N ARG A 175 21.04 -45.15 -25.20
CA ARG A 175 20.03 -45.94 -24.49
C ARG A 175 18.86 -45.05 -24.06
N HIS A 176 17.63 -45.47 -24.36
CA HIS A 176 16.45 -44.80 -23.83
C HIS A 176 16.39 -45.01 -22.30
N ASP A 177 15.90 -44.01 -21.58
CA ASP A 177 15.60 -44.16 -20.17
C ASP A 177 14.53 -45.26 -19.94
N SER A 178 14.27 -45.60 -18.68
CA SER A 178 13.27 -46.63 -18.33
C SER A 178 11.85 -46.32 -18.85
N CYS A 179 11.62 -45.09 -19.31
CA CYS A 179 10.36 -44.59 -19.85
C CYS A 179 10.38 -44.46 -21.39
N GLY A 180 11.45 -44.86 -22.08
CA GLY A 180 11.57 -44.77 -23.53
C GLY A 180 11.96 -43.39 -24.06
N ARG A 181 12.35 -42.44 -23.20
CA ARG A 181 12.85 -41.12 -23.61
C ARG A 181 14.35 -41.19 -23.89
N THR A 182 14.78 -40.53 -24.96
CA THR A 182 16.19 -40.37 -25.29
C THR A 182 16.83 -39.42 -24.28
N VAL A 183 17.81 -39.90 -23.51
CA VAL A 183 18.61 -39.05 -22.62
C VAL A 183 19.68 -38.31 -23.42
N PRO A 184 19.83 -36.98 -23.24
CA PRO A 184 20.87 -36.20 -23.93
C PRO A 184 22.26 -36.74 -23.59
N PHE A 185 23.18 -36.68 -24.56
CA PHE A 185 24.56 -37.11 -24.33
C PHE A 185 25.24 -36.25 -23.26
N ALA A 186 24.92 -34.96 -23.24
CA ALA A 186 25.34 -34.04 -22.20
C ALA A 186 24.18 -33.08 -21.87
N HIS A 187 23.87 -32.92 -20.59
CA HIS A 187 22.92 -31.93 -20.09
C HIS A 187 23.67 -30.95 -19.20
N PHE A 188 23.62 -29.67 -19.57
CA PHE A 188 24.15 -28.58 -18.76
C PHE A 188 22.98 -27.91 -18.04
N ALA A 189 22.95 -28.01 -16.72
CA ALA A 189 21.99 -27.33 -15.87
C ALA A 189 22.70 -26.26 -15.05
N LEU A 190 22.28 -25.00 -15.17
CA LEU A 190 22.67 -23.96 -14.24
C LEU A 190 21.64 -23.94 -13.11
N ASP A 191 21.94 -24.64 -12.03
CA ASP A 191 21.10 -24.66 -10.85
C ASP A 191 21.43 -23.46 -9.98
N VAL A 192 20.43 -22.63 -9.69
CA VAL A 192 20.59 -21.52 -8.75
C VAL A 192 19.79 -21.80 -7.49
N HIS A 193 20.49 -21.83 -6.36
CA HIS A 193 19.90 -22.07 -5.06
C HIS A 193 19.90 -20.78 -4.26
N PHE A 194 18.73 -20.37 -3.80
CA PHE A 194 18.66 -19.33 -2.76
C PHE A 194 19.21 -19.85 -1.45
N THR A 195 19.95 -18.99 -0.78
CA THR A 195 20.31 -19.23 0.61
C THR A 195 19.19 -18.77 1.52
N TRP A 196 19.25 -19.19 2.79
CA TRP A 196 18.34 -18.73 3.82
C TRP A 196 18.32 -17.20 4.01
N ARG A 197 19.36 -16.49 3.52
CA ARG A 197 19.46 -15.03 3.58
C ARG A 197 18.46 -14.33 2.67
N THR A 198 18.17 -14.88 1.49
CA THR A 198 17.12 -14.36 0.62
C THR A 198 15.75 -14.43 1.31
N TRP A 199 15.47 -15.53 2.02
CA TRP A 199 14.25 -15.64 2.83
C TRP A 199 14.17 -14.60 3.95
N LEU A 200 15.29 -14.31 4.63
CA LEU A 200 15.34 -13.22 5.61
C LEU A 200 15.01 -11.88 4.97
N PHE A 201 15.61 -11.57 3.81
CA PHE A 201 15.39 -10.32 3.11
C PHE A 201 13.93 -10.15 2.68
N ILE A 202 13.36 -11.17 2.01
CA ILE A 202 11.96 -11.18 1.58
C ILE A 202 11.03 -10.96 2.78
N THR A 203 11.26 -11.69 3.88
CA THR A 203 10.44 -11.60 5.09
C THR A 203 10.57 -10.23 5.74
N ALA A 204 11.80 -9.71 5.85
CA ALA A 204 12.06 -8.39 6.41
C ALA A 204 11.40 -7.28 5.58
N THR A 205 11.52 -7.34 4.25
CA THR A 205 10.88 -6.42 3.32
C THR A 205 9.37 -6.47 3.45
N ALA A 206 8.78 -7.67 3.49
CA ALA A 206 7.34 -7.86 3.66
C ALA A 206 6.82 -7.28 4.98
N ILE A 207 7.50 -7.55 6.09
CA ILE A 207 7.12 -7.01 7.42
C ILE A 207 7.32 -5.49 7.43
N SER A 208 8.37 -4.96 6.78
CA SER A 208 8.62 -3.52 6.72
C SER A 208 7.48 -2.74 6.05
N LEU A 209 6.90 -3.31 4.97
CA LEU A 209 5.75 -2.74 4.27
C LEU A 209 4.53 -2.68 5.20
N LEU A 210 4.26 -3.78 5.91
CA LEU A 210 3.18 -3.84 6.88
C LEU A 210 3.36 -2.85 8.03
N CYS A 211 4.56 -2.76 8.60
CA CYS A 211 4.87 -1.81 9.68
C CYS A 211 4.60 -0.37 9.27
N THR A 212 5.09 0.06 8.11
CA THR A 212 4.85 1.41 7.60
C THR A 212 3.37 1.66 7.36
N ASN A 213 2.63 0.71 6.77
CA ASN A 213 1.20 0.86 6.53
C ASN A 213 0.39 0.93 7.85
N VAL A 214 0.73 0.11 8.85
CA VAL A 214 0.09 0.16 10.18
C VAL A 214 0.35 1.50 10.87
N VAL A 215 1.58 2.02 10.82
CA VAL A 215 1.91 3.33 11.40
C VAL A 215 1.19 4.46 10.67
N ASN A 216 1.08 4.39 9.34
CA ASN A 216 0.29 5.33 8.54
C ASN A 216 -1.19 5.29 8.94
N HIS A 217 -1.77 4.10 9.08
CA HIS A 217 -3.14 3.91 9.53
C HIS A 217 -3.39 4.46 10.94
N TRP A 218 -2.46 4.22 11.88
CA TRP A 218 -2.53 4.80 13.22
C TRP A 218 -2.52 6.32 13.19
N HIS A 219 -1.71 6.92 12.32
CA HIS A 219 -1.67 8.36 12.13
C HIS A 219 -2.97 8.91 11.55
N GLN A 220 -3.57 8.24 10.58
CA GLN A 220 -4.88 8.62 10.05
C GLN A 220 -5.95 8.56 11.14
N LEU A 221 -5.98 7.49 11.94
CA LEU A 221 -6.90 7.36 13.06
C LEU A 221 -6.71 8.44 14.14
N SER A 222 -5.47 8.87 14.41
CA SER A 222 -5.21 9.92 15.41
C SER A 222 -5.75 11.28 14.95
N LEU A 223 -5.56 11.63 13.67
CA LEU A 223 -6.11 12.84 13.08
C LEU A 223 -7.65 12.86 13.15
N LEU A 224 -8.27 11.70 12.95
CA LEU A 224 -9.72 11.55 13.03
C LEU A 224 -10.23 11.74 14.46
N SER A 225 -9.57 11.14 15.47
CA SER A 225 -9.95 11.35 16.87
C SER A 225 -9.84 12.81 17.30
N GLU A 226 -8.76 13.51 16.93
CA GLU A 226 -8.56 14.92 17.29
C GLU A 226 -9.64 15.83 16.71
N ARG A 227 -10.02 15.57 15.45
CA ARG A 227 -11.07 16.32 14.77
C ARG A 227 -12.44 16.11 15.42
N ARG A 228 -12.74 14.88 15.86
CA ARG A 228 -13.97 14.58 16.63
C ARG A 228 -13.98 15.30 17.96
N ASP A 229 -12.85 15.37 18.67
CA ASP A 229 -12.74 16.08 19.93
C ASP A 229 -12.92 17.58 19.75
N PHE A 230 -12.31 18.15 18.71
CA PHE A 230 -12.50 19.55 18.35
C PHE A 230 -13.98 19.85 18.02
N ALA A 231 -14.61 19.03 17.17
CA ALA A 231 -16.02 19.19 16.82
C ALA A 231 -16.93 19.10 18.06
N ARG A 232 -16.67 18.17 18.98
CA ARG A 232 -17.40 18.06 20.25
C ARG A 232 -17.24 19.30 21.13
N ARG A 233 -16.02 19.84 21.26
CA ARG A 233 -15.77 21.09 22.01
C ARG A 233 -16.51 22.27 21.41
N VAL A 234 -16.44 22.45 20.09
CA VAL A 234 -17.17 23.52 19.39
C VAL A 234 -18.68 23.38 19.58
N ALA A 235 -19.22 22.16 19.42
CA ALA A 235 -20.64 21.90 19.65
C ALA A 235 -21.06 22.20 21.09
N GLY A 236 -20.23 21.83 22.07
CA GLY A 236 -20.45 22.16 23.48
C GLY A 236 -20.51 23.67 23.74
N LEU A 237 -19.54 24.44 23.23
CA LEU A 237 -19.51 25.89 23.36
C LEU A 237 -20.73 26.58 22.70
N VAL A 238 -21.17 26.07 21.54
CA VAL A 238 -22.37 26.57 20.86
C VAL A 238 -23.63 26.25 21.68
N ALA A 239 -23.72 25.06 22.27
CA ALA A 239 -24.84 24.68 23.12
C ALA A 239 -24.89 25.51 24.41
N GLU A 240 -23.74 25.74 25.06
CA GLU A 240 -23.61 26.58 26.25
C GLU A 240 -24.03 28.02 25.95
N ARG A 241 -23.53 28.60 24.85
CA ARG A 241 -23.91 29.95 24.41
C ARG A 241 -25.41 30.07 24.13
N ARG A 242 -26.02 29.10 23.45
CA ARG A 242 -27.47 29.08 23.23
C ARG A 242 -28.27 28.97 24.54
N SER A 243 -27.74 28.23 25.52
CA SER A 243 -28.37 28.08 26.83
C SER A 243 -28.27 29.35 27.65
N ALA A 244 -27.15 30.07 27.57
CA ALA A 244 -26.95 31.39 28.15
C ALA A 244 -27.86 32.46 27.51
N GLU A 245 -27.98 32.48 26.17
CA GLU A 245 -28.88 33.40 25.45
C GLU A 245 -30.36 33.12 25.76
N ALA A 246 -30.73 31.86 26.00
CA ALA A 246 -32.08 31.49 26.40
C ALA A 246 -32.41 31.84 27.87
N THR A 247 -31.40 31.93 28.74
CA THR A 247 -31.60 32.26 30.17
C THR A 247 -31.47 33.73 30.48
N THR A 248 -30.83 34.54 29.62
CA THR A 248 -30.88 36.00 29.77
C THR A 248 -32.31 36.47 29.51
N PRO A 249 -33.07 36.90 30.54
CA PRO A 249 -34.41 37.43 30.32
C PRO A 249 -34.26 38.61 29.36
N PHE A 250 -35.02 38.58 28.26
CA PHE A 250 -35.12 39.73 27.38
C PHE A 250 -35.39 40.94 28.28
N PRO A 251 -34.54 41.98 28.26
CA PRO A 251 -34.85 43.19 28.99
C PRO A 251 -36.18 43.66 28.42
N VAL A 252 -37.23 43.50 29.21
CA VAL A 252 -38.52 44.11 28.95
C VAL A 252 -38.17 45.58 28.83
N GLN A 253 -38.23 46.11 27.61
CA GLN A 253 -38.14 47.54 27.35
C GLN A 253 -39.35 48.18 28.04
N GLY A 254 -39.24 48.34 29.35
CA GLY A 254 -40.11 49.20 30.13
C GLY A 254 -39.85 50.61 29.62
N ALA A 255 -40.89 51.18 29.01
CA ALA A 255 -40.93 52.54 28.55
C ALA A 255 -40.39 53.51 29.63
N GLU A 256 -39.20 54.06 29.40
CA GLU A 256 -38.75 55.24 30.15
C GLU A 256 -39.61 56.43 29.72
N ALA A 257 -40.58 56.76 30.58
CA ALA A 257 -41.17 58.08 30.61
C ALA A 257 -40.07 59.08 30.99
N ARG A 258 -39.72 59.97 30.05
CA ARG A 258 -38.84 61.12 30.26
C ARG A 258 -39.35 61.97 31.42
N SER A 259 -38.53 62.12 32.45
CA SER A 259 -38.64 63.19 33.44
C SER A 259 -37.25 63.81 33.62
N MET A 260 -37.06 64.99 33.02
CA MET A 260 -35.91 65.85 33.26
C MET A 260 -35.94 66.38 34.70
N SER A 261 -34.80 66.30 35.40
CA SER A 261 -34.52 67.26 36.49
C SER A 261 -33.01 67.37 36.73
N PRO A 262 -32.47 68.58 36.97
CA PRO A 262 -31.05 68.80 37.25
C PRO A 262 -30.81 69.02 38.74
N ALA A 263 -29.81 68.36 39.34
CA ALA A 263 -29.12 68.89 40.53
C ALA A 263 -27.82 68.12 40.86
N LEU A 264 -26.75 68.89 40.79
CA LEU A 264 -25.49 68.90 41.54
C LEU A 264 -25.39 68.02 42.82
N SER A 265 -24.39 67.13 42.93
CA SER A 265 -23.39 67.11 44.02
C SER A 265 -22.46 65.87 44.00
N THR A 266 -21.16 66.18 44.05
CA THR A 266 -19.93 65.49 44.56
C THR A 266 -19.65 63.98 44.41
N PRO A 267 -18.37 63.59 44.11
CA PRO A 267 -17.99 62.21 43.80
C PRO A 267 -17.38 61.44 44.99
N PRO A 268 -17.60 60.12 45.11
CA PRO A 268 -16.76 59.21 45.89
C PRO A 268 -15.77 58.42 45.00
N PRO A 269 -14.75 57.76 45.58
CA PRO A 269 -13.52 57.43 44.87
C PRO A 269 -13.66 56.25 43.88
N ARG A 270 -12.98 56.46 42.75
CA ARG A 270 -12.82 55.61 41.57
C ARG A 270 -12.37 54.17 41.92
N ARG A 271 -13.33 53.25 42.11
CA ARG A 271 -13.10 51.83 41.76
C ARG A 271 -13.33 51.70 40.25
N ARG A 272 -12.28 51.38 39.48
CA ARG A 272 -12.39 50.93 38.09
C ARG A 272 -13.12 49.58 38.09
N SER A 273 -14.45 49.61 38.24
CA SER A 273 -15.27 48.53 37.71
C SER A 273 -15.16 48.63 36.19
N LEU A 274 -14.49 47.66 35.57
CA LEU A 274 -14.62 47.40 34.15
C LEU A 274 -16.11 47.15 33.89
N SER A 275 -16.81 48.18 33.43
CA SER A 275 -18.23 48.11 33.16
C SER A 275 -18.44 47.04 32.09
N ALA A 276 -19.38 46.13 32.34
CA ALA A 276 -19.77 45.06 31.43
C ALA A 276 -20.17 45.58 30.03
N HIS A 277 -20.53 46.86 29.92
CA HIS A 277 -20.76 47.55 28.65
C HIS A 277 -19.52 47.69 27.74
N SER A 278 -18.30 47.51 28.24
CA SER A 278 -17.08 47.54 27.42
C SER A 278 -16.69 46.17 26.82
N LEU A 279 -17.21 45.06 27.37
CA LEU A 279 -16.95 43.70 26.87
C LEU A 279 -17.91 43.28 25.76
N GLU A 280 -19.11 43.86 25.73
CA GLU A 280 -20.12 43.60 24.71
C GLU A 280 -19.67 43.96 23.27
N PRO A 281 -19.03 45.12 23.00
CA PRO A 281 -18.51 45.41 21.67
C PRO A 281 -17.34 44.48 21.29
N ALA A 282 -16.50 44.06 22.23
CA ALA A 282 -15.41 43.13 21.97
C ALA A 282 -15.91 41.71 21.66
N ALA A 283 -16.95 41.24 22.37
CA ALA A 283 -17.60 39.95 22.10
C ALA A 283 -18.36 39.97 20.77
N ARG A 284 -19.06 41.08 20.44
CA ARG A 284 -19.70 41.27 19.13
C ARG A 284 -18.66 41.35 18.01
N GLN A 285 -17.52 42.01 18.23
CA GLN A 285 -16.44 42.11 17.25
C GLN A 285 -15.69 40.77 17.07
N ALA A 286 -15.52 39.99 18.12
CA ALA A 286 -14.98 38.63 18.06
C ALA A 286 -15.95 37.67 17.35
N SER A 287 -17.26 37.77 17.63
CA SER A 287 -18.31 37.02 16.94
C SER A 287 -18.42 37.42 15.46
N ALA A 288 -18.31 38.70 15.14
CA ALA A 288 -18.30 39.21 13.78
C ALA A 288 -17.03 38.78 13.04
N ARG A 289 -15.86 38.82 13.67
CA ARG A 289 -14.61 38.27 13.09
C ARG A 289 -14.69 36.76 12.89
N LEU A 290 -15.31 36.01 13.81
CA LEU A 290 -15.48 34.57 13.64
C LEU A 290 -16.45 34.27 12.48
N ASN A 291 -17.57 35.00 12.39
CA ASN A 291 -18.52 34.86 11.28
C ASN A 291 -17.92 35.31 9.95
N ASP A 292 -17.11 36.36 9.94
CA ASP A 292 -16.39 36.84 8.74
C ASP A 292 -15.26 35.89 8.35
N LEU A 293 -14.58 35.25 9.32
CA LEU A 293 -13.63 34.17 9.07
C LEU A 293 -14.32 32.90 8.57
N LEU A 294 -15.50 32.55 9.09
CA LEU A 294 -16.31 31.43 8.60
C LEU A 294 -16.87 31.72 7.20
N ALA A 295 -17.29 32.96 6.92
CA ALA A 295 -17.77 33.40 5.61
C ALA A 295 -16.64 33.51 4.58
N LYS A 296 -15.46 34.03 4.96
CA LYS A 296 -14.25 34.05 4.13
C LYS A 296 -13.62 32.67 3.95
N ALA A 297 -13.79 31.77 4.92
CA ALA A 297 -13.49 30.35 4.76
C ALA A 297 -14.53 29.63 3.88
N GLY A 298 -15.55 30.34 3.39
CA GLY A 298 -16.54 29.81 2.47
C GLY A 298 -17.47 28.78 3.09
N ALA A 299 -17.75 28.85 4.40
CA ALA A 299 -18.70 27.94 5.03
C ALA A 299 -20.12 28.29 4.55
N PRO A 300 -20.76 27.48 3.68
CA PRO A 300 -22.11 27.75 3.22
C PRO A 300 -23.08 27.69 4.40
N ALA A 301 -24.06 28.60 4.42
CA ALA A 301 -25.16 28.58 5.38
C ALA A 301 -25.78 27.17 5.43
N PRO A 302 -26.09 26.61 6.62
CA PRO A 302 -26.59 25.24 6.73
C PRO A 302 -27.93 25.15 5.98
N PRO A 303 -28.01 24.44 4.85
CA PRO A 303 -29.29 24.20 4.22
C PRO A 303 -30.10 23.34 5.19
N GLY A 304 -31.26 23.87 5.61
CA GLY A 304 -32.24 23.11 6.38
C GLY A 304 -32.69 21.90 5.57
N GLY A 305 -32.15 20.74 5.92
CA GLY A 305 -32.43 19.47 5.24
C GLY A 305 -31.29 18.49 5.50
N SER A 306 -31.42 17.70 6.56
CA SER A 306 -30.45 16.68 7.02
C SER A 306 -30.31 15.46 6.09
N GLY A 307 -30.60 15.62 4.81
CA GLY A 307 -30.09 14.71 3.80
C GLY A 307 -28.62 15.01 3.66
N VAL A 308 -27.76 14.21 4.31
CA VAL A 308 -26.35 14.09 3.94
C VAL A 308 -26.36 13.93 2.43
N ARG A 309 -26.06 15.01 1.70
CA ARG A 309 -25.83 14.93 0.27
C ARG A 309 -24.65 13.97 0.16
N ARG A 310 -24.95 12.68 -0.07
CA ARG A 310 -24.07 11.82 -0.84
C ARG A 310 -23.56 12.73 -1.95
N LEU A 311 -22.27 12.72 -2.24
CA LEU A 311 -21.83 13.18 -3.55
C LEU A 311 -22.80 12.51 -4.53
N GLU A 312 -23.79 13.26 -5.02
CA GLU A 312 -24.62 12.89 -6.15
C GLU A 312 -23.67 13.03 -7.32
N LEU A 313 -22.61 12.20 -7.31
CA LEU A 313 -21.95 11.75 -8.50
C LEU A 313 -23.13 11.31 -9.35
N GLN A 314 -23.39 12.11 -10.38
CA GLN A 314 -24.39 11.79 -11.39
C GLN A 314 -24.23 10.31 -11.70
N SER A 315 -25.34 9.59 -11.81
CA SER A 315 -25.33 8.13 -12.04
C SER A 315 -24.33 7.69 -13.11
N ARG A 316 -24.08 8.57 -14.10
CA ARG A 316 -23.05 8.46 -15.13
C ARG A 316 -21.61 8.38 -14.61
N SER A 317 -21.16 9.28 -13.74
CA SER A 317 -19.79 9.25 -13.22
C SER A 317 -19.56 8.06 -12.27
N ALA A 318 -20.58 7.66 -11.53
CA ALA A 318 -20.52 6.44 -10.71
C ALA A 318 -20.42 5.16 -11.55
N ALA A 319 -21.16 5.11 -12.66
CA ALA A 319 -21.05 4.02 -13.63
C ALA A 319 -19.65 4.00 -14.26
N LEU A 320 -19.11 5.16 -14.66
CA LEU A 320 -17.78 5.28 -15.27
C LEU A 320 -16.67 4.71 -14.37
N VAL A 321 -16.65 5.05 -13.08
CA VAL A 321 -15.67 4.54 -12.12
C VAL A 321 -15.80 3.03 -11.91
N THR A 322 -17.03 2.50 -11.96
CA THR A 322 -17.21 1.04 -11.89
C THR A 322 -16.64 0.36 -13.13
N TRP A 323 -17.01 0.86 -14.32
CA TRP A 323 -16.55 0.28 -15.57
C TRP A 323 -15.04 0.40 -15.72
N SER A 324 -14.42 1.47 -15.24
CA SER A 324 -12.96 1.59 -15.24
C SER A 324 -12.29 0.57 -14.31
N LEU A 325 -12.84 0.29 -13.13
CA LEU A 325 -12.33 -0.77 -12.24
C LEU A 325 -12.50 -2.17 -12.84
N VAL A 326 -13.66 -2.47 -13.44
CA VAL A 326 -13.91 -3.75 -14.10
C VAL A 326 -12.97 -3.94 -15.30
N LEU A 327 -12.82 -2.90 -16.12
CA LEU A 327 -11.86 -2.88 -17.21
C LEU A 327 -10.43 -3.08 -16.69
N SER A 328 -10.08 -2.43 -15.58
CA SER A 328 -8.77 -2.57 -14.95
C SER A 328 -8.47 -4.01 -14.55
N ILE A 329 -9.43 -4.69 -13.91
CA ILE A 329 -9.29 -6.11 -13.53
C ILE A 329 -9.09 -6.98 -14.78
N GLY A 330 -9.88 -6.75 -15.83
CA GLY A 330 -9.75 -7.47 -17.10
C GLY A 330 -8.40 -7.22 -17.78
N LEU A 331 -7.94 -5.98 -17.81
CA LEU A 331 -6.63 -5.60 -18.37
C LEU A 331 -5.49 -6.22 -17.56
N THR A 332 -5.53 -6.21 -16.22
CA THR A 332 -4.51 -6.85 -15.38
C THR A 332 -4.45 -8.36 -15.62
N LEU A 333 -5.60 -9.04 -15.72
CA LEU A 333 -5.65 -10.47 -16.04
C LEU A 333 -5.08 -10.76 -17.43
N ALA A 334 -5.49 -10.01 -18.44
CA ALA A 334 -5.01 -10.16 -19.81
C ALA A 334 -3.50 -9.89 -19.91
N ALA A 335 -3.02 -8.84 -19.24
CA ALA A 335 -1.61 -8.50 -19.16
C ALA A 335 -0.77 -9.55 -18.43
N TYR A 336 -1.33 -10.23 -17.42
CA TYR A 336 -0.63 -11.29 -16.68
C TYR A 336 -0.36 -12.53 -17.53
N VAL A 337 -1.26 -12.86 -18.46
CA VAL A 337 -1.14 -14.03 -19.34
C VAL A 337 -0.53 -13.72 -20.71
N SER A 338 -0.54 -12.45 -21.14
CA SER A 338 0.06 -12.03 -22.41
C SER A 338 1.58 -12.10 -22.34
N GLU A 339 2.21 -12.52 -23.43
CA GLU A 339 3.66 -12.44 -23.60
C GLU A 339 4.10 -10.98 -23.62
N SER A 340 4.98 -10.62 -22.69
CA SER A 340 5.38 -9.24 -22.41
C SER A 340 6.79 -8.93 -22.88
N PHE A 341 7.69 -9.90 -22.78
CA PHE A 341 9.05 -9.73 -23.25
C PHE A 341 9.60 -11.06 -23.74
N GLN A 342 10.72 -10.97 -24.43
CA GLN A 342 11.42 -12.12 -24.94
C GLN A 342 12.91 -12.00 -24.70
N VAL A 343 13.53 -13.16 -24.58
CA VAL A 343 14.98 -13.28 -24.47
C VAL A 343 15.43 -14.16 -25.63
N THR A 344 16.35 -13.63 -26.42
CA THR A 344 16.97 -14.29 -27.56
C THR A 344 18.42 -14.60 -27.20
N PHE A 345 18.76 -15.88 -27.21
CA PHE A 345 20.12 -16.34 -27.07
C PHE A 345 20.75 -16.39 -28.46
N GLU A 346 21.93 -15.79 -28.59
CA GLU A 346 22.74 -15.77 -29.81
C GLU A 346 24.18 -16.26 -29.50
N GLY A 347 24.92 -16.63 -30.55
CA GLY A 347 26.29 -17.13 -30.46
C GLY A 347 26.39 -18.64 -30.20
N ALA A 348 27.59 -19.12 -29.88
CA ALA A 348 27.90 -20.55 -29.76
C ALA A 348 26.97 -21.29 -28.79
N VAL A 349 26.55 -20.65 -27.70
CA VAL A 349 25.61 -21.25 -26.75
C VAL A 349 24.23 -21.45 -27.38
N ALA A 350 23.77 -20.52 -28.22
CA ALA A 350 22.50 -20.68 -28.94
C ALA A 350 22.58 -21.83 -29.95
N GLU A 351 23.71 -21.95 -30.67
CA GLU A 351 23.94 -23.07 -31.60
C GLU A 351 23.98 -24.42 -30.88
N ILE A 352 24.60 -24.48 -29.70
CA ILE A 352 24.60 -25.66 -28.83
C ILE A 352 23.19 -25.97 -28.34
N LEU A 353 22.44 -24.94 -27.91
CA LEU A 353 21.08 -25.07 -27.39
C LEU A 353 20.07 -25.55 -28.44
N GLU A 354 20.21 -25.11 -29.69
CA GLU A 354 19.29 -25.48 -30.78
C GLU A 354 19.78 -26.67 -31.61
N ALA A 355 21.03 -27.12 -31.38
CA ALA A 355 21.71 -28.13 -32.20
C ALA A 355 21.67 -27.80 -33.71
N GLN A 356 21.61 -26.50 -34.06
CA GLN A 356 21.60 -26.01 -35.43
C GLN A 356 22.61 -24.86 -35.58
N PRO A 357 23.49 -24.90 -36.61
CA PRO A 357 24.38 -23.79 -36.93
C PRO A 357 23.58 -22.53 -37.24
N GLY A 358 23.91 -21.41 -36.60
CA GLY A 358 23.16 -20.15 -36.70
C GLY A 358 21.78 -20.17 -36.03
N GLY A 359 21.49 -21.15 -35.18
CA GLY A 359 20.26 -21.21 -34.39
C GLY A 359 20.15 -20.02 -33.42
N THR A 360 18.93 -19.48 -33.29
CA THR A 360 18.61 -18.42 -32.32
C THR A 360 17.45 -18.87 -31.47
N ARG A 361 17.72 -19.15 -30.18
CA ARG A 361 16.68 -19.58 -29.25
C ARG A 361 15.92 -18.38 -28.72
N ARG A 362 14.70 -18.20 -29.22
CA ARG A 362 13.76 -17.16 -28.79
C ARG A 362 12.78 -17.74 -27.77
N ASN A 363 12.84 -17.24 -26.54
CA ASN A 363 11.85 -17.58 -25.51
C ASN A 363 11.04 -16.33 -25.15
N ALA A 364 9.71 -16.40 -25.33
CA ALA A 364 8.78 -15.35 -24.95
C ALA A 364 8.18 -15.63 -23.56
N TYR A 365 8.02 -14.59 -22.76
CA TYR A 365 7.56 -14.67 -21.38
C TYR A 365 6.35 -13.78 -21.12
N SER A 366 5.29 -14.38 -20.61
CA SER A 366 4.25 -13.69 -19.86
C SER A 366 4.61 -13.68 -18.37
N LEU A 367 3.92 -12.89 -17.55
CA LEU A 367 4.10 -12.99 -16.10
C LEU A 367 3.68 -14.38 -15.56
N TYR A 368 2.71 -15.02 -16.20
CA TYR A 368 2.31 -16.39 -15.87
C TYR A 368 3.41 -17.41 -16.20
N SER A 369 3.97 -17.41 -17.43
CA SER A 369 5.05 -18.34 -17.76
C SER A 369 6.33 -18.06 -16.97
N MET A 370 6.61 -16.78 -16.67
CA MET A 370 7.68 -16.38 -15.74
C MET A 370 7.45 -16.94 -14.33
N THR A 371 6.20 -16.96 -13.85
CA THR A 371 5.85 -17.56 -12.55
C THR A 371 6.24 -19.04 -12.52
N ILE A 372 5.90 -19.79 -13.58
CA ILE A 372 6.25 -21.21 -13.70
C ILE A 372 7.77 -21.39 -13.77
N ALA A 373 8.45 -20.58 -14.59
CA ALA A 373 9.91 -20.62 -14.73
C ALA A 373 10.62 -20.37 -13.38
N ILE A 374 10.15 -19.42 -12.57
CA ILE A 374 10.66 -19.21 -11.20
C ILE A 374 10.42 -20.45 -10.32
N GLY A 375 9.29 -21.12 -10.47
CA GLY A 375 8.96 -22.33 -9.72
C GLY A 375 9.85 -23.51 -10.05
N GLU A 376 10.19 -23.68 -11.32
CA GLU A 376 11.14 -24.69 -11.79
C GLU A 376 12.57 -24.35 -11.38
N ALA A 377 12.96 -23.08 -11.50
CA ALA A 377 14.29 -22.59 -11.20
C ALA A 377 14.62 -22.64 -9.71
N VAL A 378 13.70 -22.18 -8.85
CA VAL A 378 14.01 -21.91 -7.45
C VAL A 378 13.03 -22.51 -6.44
N GLY A 379 11.93 -23.07 -6.92
CA GLY A 379 10.98 -23.82 -6.12
C GLY A 379 9.61 -23.16 -5.96
N THR A 380 8.65 -23.99 -5.55
CA THR A 380 7.22 -23.66 -5.50
C THR A 380 6.89 -22.48 -4.57
N SER A 381 7.64 -22.28 -3.49
CA SER A 381 7.38 -21.19 -2.56
C SER A 381 7.68 -19.81 -3.15
N HIS A 382 8.72 -19.69 -3.99
CA HIS A 382 9.03 -18.45 -4.72
C HIS A 382 8.07 -18.20 -5.88
N MET A 383 7.66 -19.27 -6.58
CA MET A 383 6.55 -19.22 -7.54
C MET A 383 5.29 -18.63 -6.89
N CYS A 384 4.87 -19.16 -5.74
CA CYS A 384 3.70 -18.67 -5.02
C CYS A 384 3.85 -17.20 -4.60
N LEU A 385 5.04 -16.79 -4.14
CA LEU A 385 5.28 -15.40 -3.74
C LEU A 385 5.20 -14.44 -4.93
N PHE A 386 5.84 -14.78 -6.05
CA PHE A 386 5.79 -13.98 -7.27
C PHE A 386 4.35 -13.90 -7.82
N ALA A 387 3.64 -15.03 -7.87
CA ALA A 387 2.22 -15.08 -8.25
C ALA A 387 1.35 -14.22 -7.32
N LEU A 388 1.64 -14.23 -6.01
CA LEU A 388 0.93 -13.42 -5.03
C LEU A 388 1.17 -11.92 -5.28
N MET A 389 2.42 -11.50 -5.46
CA MET A 389 2.81 -10.09 -5.61
C MET A 389 2.41 -9.48 -6.96
N CYS A 390 2.58 -10.21 -8.05
CA CYS A 390 2.33 -9.73 -9.41
C CYS A 390 0.95 -10.09 -9.96
N GLY A 391 0.29 -11.10 -9.39
CA GLY A 391 -1.03 -11.57 -9.84
C GLY A 391 -2.13 -11.32 -8.81
N ALA A 392 -2.07 -11.98 -7.65
CA ALA A 392 -3.20 -12.00 -6.72
C ALA A 392 -3.42 -10.67 -5.97
N MET A 393 -2.36 -10.00 -5.48
CA MET A 393 -2.44 -8.73 -4.75
C MET A 393 -2.98 -7.56 -5.57
N PRO A 394 -2.58 -7.30 -6.83
CA PRO A 394 -3.18 -6.25 -7.64
C PRO A 394 -4.68 -6.51 -7.88
N LEU A 395 -5.07 -7.76 -8.15
CA LEU A 395 -6.47 -8.12 -8.34
C LEU A 395 -7.28 -7.96 -7.06
N LEU A 396 -6.73 -8.38 -5.91
CA LEU A 396 -7.35 -8.18 -4.60
C LEU A 396 -7.54 -6.69 -4.30
N TRP A 397 -6.54 -5.86 -4.56
CA TRP A 397 -6.64 -4.41 -4.38
C TRP A 397 -7.76 -3.80 -5.23
N LEU A 398 -7.81 -4.11 -6.53
CA LEU A 398 -8.85 -3.62 -7.43
C LEU A 398 -10.25 -4.11 -7.04
N ALA A 399 -10.37 -5.37 -6.62
CA ALA A 399 -11.61 -5.95 -6.12
C ALA A 399 -12.10 -5.25 -4.84
N LEU A 400 -11.17 -4.96 -3.91
CA LEU A 400 -11.49 -4.19 -2.70
C LEU A 400 -11.90 -2.76 -3.02
N CYS A 401 -11.25 -2.09 -3.98
CA CYS A 401 -11.68 -0.78 -4.46
C CYS A 401 -13.10 -0.83 -5.06
N LEU A 402 -13.41 -1.84 -5.87
CA LEU A 402 -14.74 -2.04 -6.44
C LEU A 402 -15.78 -2.28 -5.35
N TRP A 403 -15.44 -3.09 -4.35
CA TRP A 403 -16.28 -3.35 -3.19
C TRP A 403 -16.56 -2.09 -2.37
N ILE A 404 -15.50 -1.34 -2.05
CA ILE A 404 -15.57 -0.05 -1.34
C ILE A 404 -16.44 0.95 -2.11
N TRP A 405 -16.37 0.94 -3.44
CA TRP A 405 -17.16 1.83 -4.29
C TRP A 405 -18.65 1.46 -4.34
N ARG A 406 -18.98 0.16 -4.39
CA ARG A 406 -20.35 -0.32 -4.62
C ARG A 406 -21.16 -0.56 -3.35
N VAL A 407 -20.51 -1.00 -2.28
CA VAL A 407 -21.19 -1.46 -1.09
C VAL A 407 -21.22 -0.34 -0.04
N PRO A 408 -22.40 0.17 0.36
CA PRO A 408 -22.49 1.10 1.46
C PRO A 408 -22.12 0.36 2.76
N MET A 409 -21.01 0.77 3.37
CA MET A 409 -20.50 0.16 4.59
C MET A 409 -20.70 1.05 5.80
N GLU A 410 -20.86 0.41 6.96
CA GLU A 410 -20.72 1.10 8.24
C GLU A 410 -19.28 1.64 8.38
N ARG A 411 -19.13 2.76 9.08
CA ARG A 411 -17.86 3.49 9.24
C ARG A 411 -16.71 2.60 9.75
N HIS A 412 -16.96 1.74 10.72
CA HIS A 412 -15.92 0.85 11.28
C HIS A 412 -15.42 -0.15 10.23
N THR A 413 -16.35 -0.81 9.54
CA THR A 413 -16.07 -1.74 8.44
C THR A 413 -15.37 -1.03 7.29
N SER A 414 -15.82 0.17 6.94
CA SER A 414 -15.23 1.01 5.89
C SER A 414 -13.75 1.29 6.13
N HIS A 415 -13.36 1.68 7.36
CA HIS A 415 -11.96 1.90 7.74
C HIS A 415 -11.13 0.62 7.64
N ALA A 416 -11.69 -0.52 8.06
CA ALA A 416 -11.00 -1.81 7.97
C ALA A 416 -10.76 -2.22 6.49
N PHE A 417 -11.79 -2.11 5.63
CA PHE A 417 -11.65 -2.41 4.21
C PHE A 417 -10.66 -1.47 3.51
N ALA A 418 -10.66 -0.18 3.84
CA ALA A 418 -9.67 0.77 3.32
C ALA A 418 -8.24 0.40 3.73
N PHE A 419 -8.05 -0.03 4.98
CA PHE A 419 -6.75 -0.50 5.47
C PHE A 419 -6.29 -1.79 4.78
N VAL A 420 -7.19 -2.76 4.58
CA VAL A 420 -6.89 -4.00 3.84
C VAL A 420 -6.58 -3.68 2.39
N ALA A 421 -7.32 -2.78 1.75
CA ALA A 421 -7.05 -2.33 0.38
C ALA A 421 -5.67 -1.66 0.24
N GLN A 422 -5.30 -0.80 1.21
CA GLN A 422 -3.95 -0.22 1.27
C GLN A 422 -2.88 -1.29 1.45
N THR A 423 -3.13 -2.28 2.30
CA THR A 423 -2.17 -3.38 2.53
C THR A 423 -1.99 -4.21 1.26
N ALA A 424 -3.08 -4.60 0.58
CA ALA A 424 -3.03 -5.30 -0.69
C ALA A 424 -2.29 -4.48 -1.76
N TYR A 425 -2.54 -3.17 -1.81
CA TYR A 425 -1.80 -2.26 -2.68
C TYR A 425 -0.31 -2.27 -2.36
N CYS A 426 0.11 -2.21 -1.09
CA CYS A 426 1.52 -2.22 -0.68
C CYS A 426 2.29 -3.46 -1.15
N TYR A 427 1.61 -4.62 -1.23
CA TYR A 427 2.19 -5.87 -1.71
C TYR A 427 2.00 -6.10 -3.21
N SER A 428 1.16 -5.31 -3.87
CA SER A 428 1.05 -5.31 -5.33
C SER A 428 2.33 -4.74 -5.94
N ALA A 429 3.01 -5.58 -6.73
CA ALA A 429 4.25 -5.22 -7.41
C ALA A 429 4.07 -5.17 -8.94
N PHE A 430 2.83 -5.11 -9.43
CA PHE A 430 2.50 -5.16 -10.85
C PHE A 430 3.06 -3.96 -11.65
N GLU A 431 3.06 -2.78 -11.06
CA GLU A 431 3.70 -1.59 -11.65
C GLU A 431 5.23 -1.65 -11.61
N LEU A 432 5.79 -2.32 -10.60
CA LEU A 432 7.24 -2.46 -10.47
C LEU A 432 7.79 -3.50 -11.43
N VAL A 433 7.06 -4.58 -11.69
CA VAL A 433 7.53 -5.58 -12.65
C VAL A 433 7.66 -4.99 -14.05
N VAL A 434 6.82 -4.01 -14.43
CA VAL A 434 7.00 -3.22 -15.66
C VAL A 434 8.34 -2.49 -15.66
N VAL A 435 8.65 -1.79 -14.57
CA VAL A 435 9.92 -1.03 -14.45
C VAL A 435 11.11 -1.98 -14.44
N VAL A 436 11.02 -3.09 -13.72
CA VAL A 436 12.08 -4.11 -13.64
C VAL A 436 12.33 -4.71 -15.02
N ILE A 437 11.29 -5.15 -15.74
CA ILE A 437 11.44 -5.68 -17.10
C ILE A 437 12.12 -4.64 -17.99
N VAL A 438 11.62 -3.40 -18.03
CA VAL A 438 12.20 -2.34 -18.87
C VAL A 438 13.68 -2.11 -18.53
N MET A 439 14.02 -1.99 -17.25
CA MET A 439 15.41 -1.78 -16.81
C MET A 439 16.29 -2.99 -17.11
N SER A 440 15.81 -4.21 -16.85
CA SER A 440 16.54 -5.44 -17.14
C SER A 440 16.79 -5.60 -18.63
N MET A 441 15.82 -5.31 -19.51
CA MET A 441 15.99 -5.48 -20.95
C MET A 441 17.08 -4.57 -21.53
N PHE A 442 17.25 -3.37 -21.00
CA PHE A 442 18.31 -2.46 -21.48
C PHE A 442 19.71 -2.85 -21.00
N GLU A 443 19.83 -3.51 -19.85
CA GLU A 443 21.11 -3.69 -19.16
C GLU A 443 21.56 -5.15 -19.08
N ILE A 444 20.68 -6.13 -19.35
CA ILE A 444 21.02 -7.56 -19.18
C ILE A 444 22.11 -8.02 -20.14
N GLY A 445 22.14 -7.51 -21.38
CA GLY A 445 23.15 -7.86 -22.38
C GLY A 445 24.58 -7.53 -21.90
N PRO A 446 24.89 -6.24 -21.67
CA PRO A 446 26.21 -5.83 -21.17
C PRO A 446 26.61 -6.51 -19.87
N VAL A 447 25.65 -6.71 -18.94
CA VAL A 447 25.92 -7.37 -17.65
C VAL A 447 26.27 -8.84 -17.83
N VAL A 448 25.54 -9.56 -18.68
CA VAL A 448 25.83 -10.98 -18.97
C VAL A 448 27.15 -11.12 -19.72
N GLU A 449 27.41 -10.26 -20.71
CA GLU A 449 28.67 -10.24 -21.45
C GLU A 449 29.86 -9.97 -20.55
N ALA A 450 29.80 -8.93 -19.69
CA ALA A 450 30.86 -8.61 -18.73
C ALA A 450 31.13 -9.78 -17.76
N LYS A 451 30.06 -10.43 -17.30
CA LYS A 451 30.17 -11.55 -16.37
C LYS A 451 30.74 -12.82 -17.01
N LEU A 452 30.35 -13.08 -18.25
CA LEU A 452 30.83 -14.24 -18.99
C LEU A 452 32.21 -14.00 -19.61
N ALA A 453 32.65 -12.77 -19.82
CA ALA A 453 33.97 -12.49 -20.41
C ALA A 453 35.13 -13.26 -19.72
N HIS A 454 35.09 -13.37 -18.39
CA HIS A 454 36.10 -14.13 -17.63
C HIS A 454 35.94 -15.65 -17.71
N VAL A 455 34.72 -16.16 -17.94
CA VAL A 455 34.39 -17.59 -18.04
C VAL A 455 34.59 -18.10 -19.46
N VAL A 456 34.31 -17.25 -20.46
CA VAL A 456 34.35 -17.56 -21.88
C VAL A 456 35.79 -17.78 -22.35
N GLY A 457 36.79 -17.08 -21.81
CA GLY A 457 38.20 -17.33 -22.18
C GLY A 457 38.63 -18.80 -22.02
N PRO A 458 38.46 -19.41 -20.84
CA PRO A 458 38.69 -20.85 -20.64
C PRO A 458 37.77 -21.75 -21.49
N LEU A 459 36.51 -21.35 -21.68
CA LEU A 459 35.55 -22.12 -22.48
C LEU A 459 35.93 -22.14 -23.96
N ASP A 460 36.27 -20.99 -24.54
CA ASP A 460 36.75 -20.83 -25.91
C ASP A 460 38.00 -21.66 -26.13
N TRP A 461 38.92 -21.66 -25.15
CA TRP A 461 40.08 -22.55 -25.20
C TRP A 461 39.68 -24.03 -25.18
N MET A 462 38.74 -24.44 -24.33
CA MET A 462 38.25 -25.83 -24.31
C MET A 462 37.54 -26.22 -25.61
N VAL A 463 36.68 -25.35 -26.14
CA VAL A 463 35.96 -25.58 -27.40
C VAL A 463 36.95 -25.69 -28.55
N ALA A 464 37.89 -24.74 -28.65
CA ALA A 464 38.94 -24.78 -29.67
C ALA A 464 39.86 -26.00 -29.50
N HIS A 465 40.14 -26.47 -28.29
CA HIS A 465 41.07 -27.58 -28.07
C HIS A 465 40.41 -28.95 -28.29
N TYR A 466 39.19 -29.15 -27.81
CA TYR A 466 38.52 -30.47 -27.84
C TYR A 466 37.52 -30.63 -28.99
N PHE A 467 37.03 -29.53 -29.56
CA PHE A 467 35.98 -29.54 -30.58
C PHE A 467 36.39 -28.85 -31.89
N ALA A 468 37.69 -28.57 -32.11
CA ALA A 468 38.18 -27.99 -33.37
C ALA A 468 37.72 -28.78 -34.61
N ASP A 469 37.64 -30.10 -34.52
CA ASP A 469 37.23 -30.95 -35.65
C ASP A 469 35.73 -30.81 -36.00
N PHE A 470 34.92 -30.31 -35.07
CA PHE A 470 33.47 -30.13 -35.25
C PHE A 470 33.09 -28.72 -35.71
N TYR A 471 33.96 -27.72 -35.50
CA TYR A 471 33.71 -26.33 -35.88
C TYR A 471 34.72 -25.89 -36.96
N PRO A 472 34.33 -25.86 -38.25
CA PRO A 472 35.24 -25.45 -39.31
C PRO A 472 35.74 -24.01 -39.07
N GLU A 473 37.03 -23.75 -39.31
CA GLU A 473 37.69 -22.45 -39.08
C GLU A 473 36.95 -21.24 -39.69
N THR A 474 36.13 -21.46 -40.72
CA THR A 474 35.32 -20.42 -41.38
C THR A 474 34.17 -19.85 -40.53
N THR A 475 33.74 -20.56 -39.49
CA THR A 475 32.75 -20.06 -38.50
C THR A 475 33.38 -19.31 -37.33
N VAL A 476 34.71 -19.32 -37.20
CA VAL A 476 35.46 -18.62 -36.15
C VAL A 476 35.68 -17.16 -36.54
N SER A 477 34.59 -16.41 -36.76
CA SER A 477 34.67 -14.96 -36.57
C SER A 477 34.47 -14.69 -35.08
N HIS A 478 35.27 -13.80 -34.50
CA HIS A 478 35.29 -13.49 -33.06
C HIS A 478 33.92 -13.12 -32.44
N THR A 479 32.91 -12.88 -33.27
CA THR A 479 31.53 -12.59 -32.87
C THR A 479 30.69 -13.83 -32.57
N HIS A 480 31.11 -15.05 -32.92
CA HIS A 480 30.30 -16.26 -32.73
C HIS A 480 30.65 -17.09 -31.49
N THR A 481 31.79 -16.88 -30.83
CA THR A 481 32.15 -17.67 -29.63
C THR A 481 31.54 -17.11 -28.33
N THR A 482 31.21 -15.82 -28.30
CA THR A 482 30.64 -15.16 -27.12
C THR A 482 29.13 -15.42 -27.02
N LEU A 483 28.65 -15.84 -25.85
CA LEU A 483 27.23 -15.82 -25.53
C LEU A 483 26.74 -14.37 -25.62
N SER A 484 25.86 -14.07 -26.57
CA SER A 484 25.18 -12.78 -26.63
C SER A 484 23.72 -12.99 -26.25
N LEU A 485 23.24 -12.14 -25.35
CA LEU A 485 21.88 -12.14 -24.88
C LEU A 485 21.20 -10.87 -25.39
N SER A 486 20.33 -11.02 -26.38
CA SER A 486 19.47 -9.94 -26.83
C SER A 486 18.09 -10.08 -26.19
N ALA A 487 17.44 -8.95 -25.93
CA ALA A 487 16.17 -8.94 -25.24
C ALA A 487 15.22 -7.95 -25.92
N GLY A 488 13.93 -8.31 -26.02
CA GLY A 488 12.95 -7.56 -26.78
C GLY A 488 11.61 -7.43 -26.06
N PHE A 489 10.89 -6.36 -26.36
CA PHE A 489 9.52 -6.17 -25.88
C PHE A 489 8.51 -6.85 -26.81
N GLU A 490 7.53 -7.50 -26.22
CA GLU A 490 6.35 -8.03 -26.92
C GLU A 490 5.14 -7.10 -26.71
N PRO A 491 4.07 -7.20 -27.53
CA PRO A 491 2.88 -6.38 -27.39
C PRO A 491 2.23 -6.40 -25.99
N GLY A 492 2.42 -7.49 -25.23
CA GLY A 492 1.95 -7.58 -23.85
C GLY A 492 2.58 -6.55 -22.91
N MET A 493 3.77 -6.03 -23.22
CA MET A 493 4.39 -4.94 -22.46
C MET A 493 3.55 -3.66 -22.50
N ALA A 494 3.01 -3.31 -23.67
CA ALA A 494 2.13 -2.16 -23.83
C ALA A 494 0.80 -2.39 -23.09
N LEU A 495 0.29 -3.63 -23.12
CA LEU A 495 -0.91 -4.02 -22.37
C LEU A 495 -0.69 -3.92 -20.85
N MET A 496 0.46 -4.36 -20.34
CA MET A 496 0.85 -4.21 -18.94
C MET A 496 0.95 -2.73 -18.54
N ALA A 497 1.61 -1.89 -19.33
CA ALA A 497 1.71 -0.45 -19.06
C ALA A 497 0.32 0.22 -19.02
N LEU A 498 -0.56 -0.13 -19.97
CA LEU A 498 -1.95 0.34 -19.97
C LEU A 498 -2.72 -0.13 -18.74
N ALA A 499 -2.60 -1.42 -18.39
CA ALA A 499 -3.23 -2.01 -17.21
C ALA A 499 -2.78 -1.29 -15.93
N VAL A 500 -1.48 -1.01 -15.77
CA VAL A 500 -0.92 -0.24 -14.65
C VAL A 500 -1.51 1.17 -14.61
N GLY A 501 -1.51 1.89 -15.74
CA GLY A 501 -2.04 3.26 -15.82
C GLY A 501 -3.52 3.35 -15.43
N VAL A 502 -4.36 2.47 -16.01
CA VAL A 502 -5.80 2.42 -15.72
C VAL A 502 -6.05 2.02 -14.25
N SER A 503 -5.32 1.00 -13.74
CA SER A 503 -5.43 0.55 -12.35
C SER A 503 -5.08 1.64 -11.37
N TYR A 504 -3.96 2.33 -11.59
CA TYR A 504 -3.49 3.40 -10.71
C TYR A 504 -4.47 4.58 -10.70
N CYS A 505 -4.96 5.00 -11.87
CA CYS A 505 -5.94 6.08 -11.96
C CYS A 505 -7.28 5.71 -11.30
N ALA A 506 -7.84 4.54 -11.61
CA ALA A 506 -9.15 4.12 -11.11
C ALA A 506 -9.11 3.79 -9.61
N GLY A 507 -8.19 2.93 -9.18
CA GLY A 507 -8.02 2.54 -7.78
C GLY A 507 -7.60 3.72 -6.91
N GLY A 508 -6.65 4.53 -7.37
CA GLY A 508 -6.21 5.74 -6.68
C GLY A 508 -7.34 6.76 -6.50
N PHE A 509 -8.17 6.98 -7.53
CA PHE A 509 -9.35 7.83 -7.43
C PHE A 509 -10.32 7.35 -6.36
N VAL A 510 -10.66 6.05 -6.35
CA VAL A 510 -11.57 5.47 -5.37
C VAL A 510 -11.03 5.61 -3.95
N MET A 511 -9.74 5.33 -3.73
CA MET A 511 -9.13 5.49 -2.41
C MET A 511 -9.14 6.95 -1.94
N VAL A 512 -8.83 7.91 -2.82
CA VAL A 512 -8.89 9.34 -2.48
C VAL A 512 -10.32 9.79 -2.18
N ALA A 513 -11.28 9.40 -3.02
CA ALA A 513 -12.70 9.71 -2.82
C ALA A 513 -13.22 9.12 -1.50
N HIS A 514 -12.84 7.89 -1.20
CA HIS A 514 -13.20 7.20 0.04
C HIS A 514 -12.65 7.92 1.27
N HIS A 515 -11.36 8.26 1.27
CA HIS A 515 -10.73 9.00 2.37
C HIS A 515 -11.38 10.37 2.59
N ARG A 516 -11.78 11.07 1.51
CA ARG A 516 -12.52 12.34 1.61
C ARG A 516 -13.92 12.14 2.20
N LEU A 517 -14.66 11.14 1.74
CA LEU A 517 -16.00 10.82 2.25
C LEU A 517 -15.98 10.46 3.73
N LEU A 518 -15.02 9.61 4.14
CA LEU A 518 -14.82 9.31 5.55
C LEU A 518 -14.58 10.61 6.32
N HIS A 519 -13.69 11.47 5.80
CA HIS A 519 -13.37 12.71 6.46
C HIS A 519 -14.57 13.67 6.63
N GLU A 520 -15.44 13.80 5.63
CA GLU A 520 -16.65 14.63 5.67
C GLU A 520 -17.71 14.08 6.65
N GLN A 521 -17.93 12.77 6.64
CA GLN A 521 -18.82 12.10 7.59
C GLN A 521 -18.35 12.27 9.03
N GLU A 522 -17.04 12.35 9.25
CA GLU A 522 -16.48 12.59 10.59
C GLU A 522 -16.72 14.01 11.09
N MET A 523 -16.73 14.98 10.17
CA MET A 523 -16.92 16.40 10.48
C MET A 523 -18.37 16.79 10.68
N THR A 524 -19.32 16.01 10.15
CA THR A 524 -20.75 16.31 10.30
C THR A 524 -21.20 15.80 11.67
N PRO A 525 -21.31 16.65 12.71
CA PRO A 525 -21.74 16.19 14.02
C PRO A 525 -23.13 15.56 13.91
N GLN A 526 -23.43 14.58 14.76
CA GLN A 526 -24.78 14.04 14.97
C GLN A 526 -25.74 15.09 15.59
N MET A 527 -25.69 16.34 15.13
CA MET A 527 -26.65 17.39 15.49
C MET A 527 -28.09 16.94 15.19
N GLY A 528 -28.29 16.08 14.19
CA GLY A 528 -29.59 15.47 13.90
C GLY A 528 -30.11 14.56 15.02
N SER A 529 -29.26 13.81 15.71
CA SER A 529 -29.70 12.93 16.81
C SER A 529 -30.10 13.73 18.04
N ALA A 530 -29.35 14.77 18.40
CA ALA A 530 -29.69 15.61 19.55
C ALA A 530 -30.93 16.49 19.29
N ALA A 531 -31.11 16.97 18.06
CA ALA A 531 -32.32 17.69 17.66
C ALA A 531 -33.54 16.76 17.64
N SER A 532 -33.39 15.53 17.14
CA SER A 532 -34.46 14.52 17.15
C SER A 532 -34.81 14.09 18.58
N ALA A 533 -33.83 13.88 19.46
CA ALA A 533 -34.09 13.53 20.86
C ALA A 533 -34.80 14.66 21.63
N ARG A 534 -34.47 15.94 21.33
CA ARG A 534 -35.20 17.09 21.90
C ARG A 534 -36.59 17.26 21.31
N ALA A 535 -36.80 16.99 20.03
CA ALA A 535 -38.13 17.04 19.43
C ALA A 535 -39.05 15.98 20.04
N VAL A 536 -38.55 14.75 20.20
CA VAL A 536 -39.31 13.67 20.86
C VAL A 536 -39.58 14.01 22.33
N GLY A 537 -38.60 14.53 23.08
CA GLY A 537 -38.83 14.94 24.48
C GLY A 537 -39.74 16.16 24.63
N ALA A 538 -39.78 17.08 23.66
CA ALA A 538 -40.68 18.22 23.67
C ALA A 538 -42.12 17.81 23.34
N ASP A 539 -42.32 16.87 22.42
CA ASP A 539 -43.63 16.31 22.11
C ASP A 539 -44.16 15.42 23.24
N GLU A 540 -43.30 14.63 23.91
CA GLU A 540 -43.70 13.90 25.13
C GLU A 540 -44.09 14.85 26.27
N ALA A 541 -43.32 15.91 26.51
CA ALA A 541 -43.65 16.91 27.54
C ALA A 541 -44.92 17.73 27.20
N ALA A 542 -45.20 17.94 25.90
CA ALA A 542 -46.45 18.55 25.45
C ALA A 542 -47.64 17.57 25.58
N GLY A 543 -47.42 16.29 25.29
CA GLY A 543 -48.41 15.21 25.46
C GLY A 543 -48.80 14.96 26.92
N GLU A 544 -47.84 14.96 27.84
CA GLU A 544 -48.10 14.83 29.29
C GLU A 544 -48.90 16.02 29.84
N ARG A 545 -48.66 17.24 29.35
CA ARG A 545 -49.46 18.41 29.72
C ARG A 545 -50.88 18.38 29.15
N ALA A 546 -51.08 17.78 27.98
CA ALA A 546 -52.41 17.59 27.42
C ALA A 546 -53.21 16.54 28.20
N HIS A 547 -52.57 15.45 28.65
CA HIS A 547 -53.23 14.39 29.42
C HIS A 547 -53.60 14.78 30.85
N ALA A 548 -52.93 15.77 31.46
CA ALA A 548 -53.26 16.27 32.81
C ALA A 548 -54.53 17.14 32.88
N SER A 549 -55.25 17.38 31.76
CA SER A 549 -56.39 18.30 31.69
C SER A 549 -57.73 17.69 31.27
N LEU A 550 -57.81 16.36 31.12
CA LEU A 550 -59.06 15.69 30.75
C LEU A 550 -59.76 15.09 31.99
N PRO A 551 -61.01 15.47 32.30
CA PRO A 551 -61.78 14.87 33.39
C PRO A 551 -62.15 13.43 33.03
N GLU A 552 -61.96 12.53 34.00
CA GLU A 552 -62.34 11.11 33.96
C GLU A 552 -63.77 10.93 33.41
N ARG A 553 -63.89 10.25 32.27
CA ARG A 553 -65.18 9.71 31.79
C ARG A 553 -65.10 8.20 31.67
N SER A 554 -65.73 7.57 32.67
CA SER A 554 -66.34 6.24 32.77
C SER A 554 -65.96 5.15 31.75
N LYS A 555 -65.45 4.06 32.35
CA LYS A 555 -65.45 2.66 31.89
C LYS A 555 -66.74 2.18 31.22
N ALA A 556 -66.56 1.43 30.13
CA ALA A 556 -67.28 0.20 29.73
C ALA A 556 -66.64 -0.27 28.39
N ALA A 557 -66.61 -1.51 27.94
CA ALA A 557 -66.70 -2.87 28.46
C ALA A 557 -66.43 -3.78 27.24
N SER A 558 -65.82 -4.96 27.44
CA SER A 558 -65.83 -6.13 26.54
C SER A 558 -65.03 -6.01 25.23
N PHE A 559 -64.49 -7.06 24.59
CA PHE A 559 -64.86 -8.48 24.54
C PHE A 559 -63.64 -9.30 24.07
N ASP A 560 -63.53 -10.55 24.55
CA ASP A 560 -62.56 -11.58 24.14
C ASP A 560 -62.77 -12.07 22.69
N ALA A 561 -61.70 -12.47 22.00
CA ALA A 561 -61.52 -13.83 21.44
C ALA A 561 -60.36 -13.95 20.42
N PRO A 562 -59.73 -15.15 20.29
CA PRO A 562 -58.53 -15.39 19.48
C PRO A 562 -58.81 -16.14 18.15
N SER A 563 -57.92 -16.00 17.17
CA SER A 563 -57.68 -16.95 16.07
C SER A 563 -56.25 -16.71 15.57
N GLU A 564 -55.29 -17.62 15.68
CA GLU A 564 -55.12 -18.94 15.04
C GLU A 564 -55.15 -18.90 13.50
N ARG A 565 -53.95 -18.92 12.87
CA ARG A 565 -53.52 -19.66 11.65
C ARG A 565 -52.21 -19.03 11.13
N ALA A 566 -51.08 -19.70 11.27
CA ALA A 566 -50.58 -20.81 10.44
C ALA A 566 -49.95 -20.36 9.10
N SER A 567 -48.64 -20.60 9.03
CA SER A 567 -47.85 -21.04 7.86
C SER A 567 -48.01 -20.33 6.52
N LEU A 568 -46.90 -19.83 5.98
CA LEU A 568 -46.39 -20.34 4.70
C LEU A 568 -44.93 -19.94 4.48
N ALA A 569 -44.10 -20.99 4.45
CA ALA A 569 -42.78 -20.98 3.88
C ALA A 569 -42.86 -20.70 2.37
N GLY A 570 -41.94 -19.88 1.87
CA GLY A 570 -41.78 -19.57 0.45
C GLY A 570 -40.31 -19.55 0.06
N SER A 571 -39.67 -20.72 0.12
CA SER A 571 -38.40 -21.00 -0.56
C SER A 571 -38.66 -21.37 -2.01
N ARG A 572 -38.00 -20.70 -2.98
CA ARG A 572 -37.73 -21.11 -4.38
C ARG A 572 -37.10 -19.90 -5.10
N LEU A 573 -36.17 -19.99 -6.05
CA LEU A 573 -35.19 -20.97 -6.53
C LEU A 573 -34.47 -20.28 -7.73
N SER A 574 -33.33 -20.84 -8.16
CA SER A 574 -32.64 -20.66 -9.46
C SER A 574 -31.74 -19.43 -9.58
N THR A 575 -30.42 -19.51 -9.76
CA THR A 575 -29.57 -20.43 -10.55
C THR A 575 -29.92 -20.41 -12.04
N ALA A 576 -29.14 -19.67 -12.83
CA ALA A 576 -28.80 -20.00 -14.22
C ALA A 576 -27.54 -19.21 -14.63
N MET A 577 -26.47 -19.95 -14.85
CA MET A 577 -25.30 -19.56 -15.66
C MET A 577 -25.73 -19.36 -17.12
N VAL A 578 -25.15 -18.35 -17.77
CA VAL A 578 -24.39 -18.47 -19.02
C VAL A 578 -23.14 -17.61 -18.85
#